data_AF-A0A1N6IQD9-F1
#
_entry.id   AF-A0A1N6IQD9-F1
#
_cell.length_a   1.000
_cell.length_b   1.000
_cell.length_c   1.000
_cell.angle_alpha   90.00
_cell.angle_beta   90.00
_cell.angle_gamma   90.00
#
_symmetry.space_group_name_H-M   'P 1'
#
loop_
_entity.id
_entity.type
_entity.pdbx_description
1 polymer ?
#
loop_
_entity_poly.entity_id
_entity_poly.type
_entity_poly.pdbx_seq_one_letter_code
_entity_poly.pdbx_strand_id
1 'polypeptide(L)'
;MMSTSQERLVRRLIKIGGKLTLPSHQGGVQIECTRAPAGALWCIDQLIIRKSDKVIAHYRRWQSRTLYPEVASRLDSLLADQEVAA
;
A
#
# COMPACT_ATOMS: atom_id res chain seq x y z
N MET A 1 -7.26 13.51 -1.28
CA MET A 1 -6.17 13.32 -0.26
C MET A 1 -6.57 12.20 0.72
N MET A 2 -5.67 11.31 1.15
CA MET A 2 -6.00 10.17 2.05
C MET A 2 -6.51 10.58 3.43
N SER A 3 -7.46 9.81 3.97
CA SER A 3 -7.96 10.06 5.34
C SER A 3 -7.00 9.50 6.41
N THR A 4 -6.99 10.10 7.60
CA THR A 4 -6.17 9.67 8.74
C THR A 4 -6.40 8.21 9.14
N SER A 5 -7.63 7.70 8.93
CA SER A 5 -7.97 6.30 9.17
C SER A 5 -7.27 5.35 8.19
N GLN A 6 -7.25 5.69 6.90
CA GLN A 6 -6.55 4.91 5.88
C GLN A 6 -5.04 4.92 6.13
N GLU A 7 -4.49 6.06 6.52
CA GLU A 7 -3.07 6.20 6.87
C GLU A 7 -2.65 5.21 7.97
N ARG A 8 -3.42 5.14 9.07
CA ARG A 8 -3.15 4.21 10.17
C ARG A 8 -3.22 2.74 9.73
N LEU A 9 -4.18 2.41 8.87
CA LEU A 9 -4.32 1.05 8.33
C LEU A 9 -3.12 0.65 7.47
N VAL A 10 -2.64 1.54 6.60
CA VAL A 10 -1.45 1.30 5.77
C VAL A 10 -0.19 1.14 6.64
N ARG A 11 -0.01 1.99 7.66
CA ARG A 11 1.11 1.85 8.61
C ARG A 11 1.07 0.50 9.33
N ARG A 12 -0.12 0.07 9.77
CA ARG A 12 -0.31 -1.22 10.43
C ARG A 12 -0.01 -2.38 9.48
N LEU A 13 -0.43 -2.31 8.23
CA LEU A 13 -0.14 -3.29 7.20
C LEU A 13 1.37 -3.45 6.94
N ILE A 14 2.11 -2.35 6.84
CA ILE A 14 3.58 -2.40 6.64
C ILE A 14 4.29 -2.97 7.89
N LYS A 15 3.77 -2.68 9.08
CA LYS A 15 4.33 -3.16 10.34
C LYS A 15 4.15 -4.67 10.52
N ILE A 16 2.95 -5.18 10.27
CA ILE A 16 2.56 -6.56 10.61
C ILE A 16 2.61 -7.49 9.38
N GLY A 17 2.48 -6.94 8.18
CA GLY A 17 2.17 -7.72 6.97
C GLY A 17 0.68 -8.05 6.87
N GLY A 18 0.29 -8.66 5.75
CA GLY A 18 -1.09 -9.08 5.49
C GLY A 18 -1.67 -8.48 4.22
N LYS A 19 -3.00 -8.35 4.19
CA LYS A 19 -3.74 -7.77 3.06
C LYS A 19 -4.68 -6.69 3.58
N LEU A 20 -4.84 -5.61 2.81
CA LEU A 20 -5.73 -4.49 3.10
C LEU A 20 -6.46 -4.11 1.83
N THR A 21 -7.78 -4.00 1.89
CA THR A 21 -8.59 -3.46 0.78
C THR A 21 -9.13 -2.11 1.21
N LEU A 22 -8.74 -1.06 0.48
CA LEU A 22 -9.29 0.27 0.64
C LEU A 22 -10.48 0.42 -0.31
N PRO A 23 -11.68 0.80 0.18
CA PRO A 23 -12.82 1.05 -0.69
C PRO A 23 -12.50 2.22 -1.63
N SER A 24 -12.83 2.04 -2.91
CA SER A 24 -12.65 3.04 -3.96
C SER A 24 -13.79 2.92 -4.97
N HIS A 25 -14.19 4.03 -5.61
CA HIS A 25 -15.34 4.07 -6.52
C HIS A 25 -15.19 3.16 -7.75
N GLN A 26 -13.96 2.74 -8.09
CA GLN A 26 -13.64 1.93 -9.28
C GLN A 26 -13.15 0.50 -8.92
N GLY A 27 -13.69 -0.12 -7.87
CA GLY A 27 -13.44 -1.55 -7.60
C GLY A 27 -12.39 -1.85 -6.53
N GLY A 28 -12.12 -0.89 -5.63
CA GLY A 28 -11.22 -1.07 -4.48
C GLY A 28 -9.74 -1.06 -4.84
N VAL A 29 -8.90 -0.56 -3.93
CA VAL A 29 -7.44 -0.70 -3.99
C VAL A 29 -7.03 -1.78 -3.00
N GLN A 30 -6.45 -2.87 -3.49
CA GLN A 30 -5.93 -3.95 -2.66
C GLN A 30 -4.43 -3.77 -2.46
N ILE A 31 -3.97 -3.93 -1.23
CA ILE A 31 -2.57 -3.84 -0.85
C ILE A 31 -2.20 -5.12 -0.12
N GLU A 32 -1.23 -5.84 -0.64
CA GLU A 32 -0.69 -7.06 -0.03
C GLU A 32 0.75 -6.81 0.39
N CYS A 33 1.08 -7.08 1.65
CA CYS A 33 2.39 -6.86 2.22
C CYS A 33 2.91 -8.15 2.84
N THR A 34 4.06 -8.63 2.38
CA THR A 34 4.78 -9.77 2.96
C THR A 34 6.01 -9.26 3.68
N ARG A 35 6.12 -9.59 4.96
CA ARG A 35 7.27 -9.27 5.79
C ARG A 35 8.47 -10.12 5.39
N ALA A 36 9.65 -9.55 5.54
CA ALA A 36 10.88 -10.31 5.41
C ALA A 36 11.01 -11.34 6.55
N PRO A 37 11.68 -12.47 6.31
CA PRO A 37 12.01 -13.42 7.37
C PRO A 37 12.90 -12.75 8.43
N ALA A 38 12.86 -13.28 9.65
CA ALA A 38 13.74 -12.83 10.73
C ALA A 38 15.22 -12.94 10.31
N GLY A 39 16.00 -11.90 10.57
CA GLY A 39 17.42 -11.83 10.19
C GLY A 39 17.69 -11.26 8.80
N ALA A 40 16.67 -10.96 7.99
CA ALA A 40 16.86 -10.25 6.73
C ALA A 40 17.32 -8.81 6.95
N LEU A 41 18.15 -8.29 6.03
CA LEU A 41 18.58 -6.89 6.06
C LEU A 41 17.45 -5.91 5.76
N TRP A 42 16.36 -6.36 5.14
CA TRP A 42 15.16 -5.58 4.83
C TRP A 42 13.98 -5.99 5.72
N CYS A 43 12.99 -5.11 5.84
CA CYS A 43 11.80 -5.37 6.66
C CYS A 43 10.66 -5.99 5.84
N ILE A 44 10.57 -5.67 4.56
CA ILE A 44 9.46 -6.00 3.67
C ILE A 44 10.00 -6.79 2.49
N ASP A 45 9.56 -8.03 2.33
CA ASP A 45 10.00 -8.88 1.23
C ASP A 45 9.32 -8.48 -0.08
N GLN A 46 8.00 -8.32 -0.02
CA GLN A 46 7.21 -7.78 -1.13
C GLN A 46 6.03 -6.95 -0.63
N LEU A 47 5.68 -5.91 -1.38
CA LEU A 47 4.41 -5.21 -1.26
C LEU A 47 3.81 -5.00 -2.65
N ILE A 48 2.57 -5.41 -2.85
CA ILE A 48 1.85 -5.35 -4.13
C ILE A 48 0.62 -4.48 -3.94
N ILE A 49 0.43 -3.50 -4.82
CA ILE A 49 -0.78 -2.68 -4.89
C ILE A 49 -1.52 -3.06 -6.17
N ARG A 50 -2.79 -3.43 -6.03
CA ARG A 50 -3.70 -3.77 -7.13
C ARG A 50 -4.92 -2.87 -7.14
N LYS A 51 -5.44 -2.59 -8.33
CA LYS A 51 -6.74 -1.94 -8.57
C LYS A 51 -7.43 -2.71 -9.67
N SER A 52 -8.65 -3.19 -9.41
CA SER A 52 -9.47 -3.91 -10.41
C SER A 52 -8.67 -5.00 -11.14
N ASP A 53 -8.02 -5.87 -10.36
CA ASP A 53 -7.15 -6.99 -10.80
C ASP A 53 -5.83 -6.63 -11.50
N LYS A 54 -5.56 -5.36 -11.76
CA LYS A 54 -4.28 -4.91 -12.32
C LYS A 54 -3.29 -4.56 -11.21
N VAL A 55 -2.05 -5.06 -11.33
CA VAL A 55 -0.94 -4.65 -10.48
C VAL A 55 -0.49 -3.25 -10.90
N ILE A 56 -0.59 -2.29 -9.99
CA ILE A 56 -0.18 -0.90 -10.22
C ILE A 56 1.24 -0.67 -9.70
N ALA A 57 1.58 -1.28 -8.57
CA ALA A 57 2.90 -1.15 -7.98
C ALA A 57 3.34 -2.45 -7.32
N HIS A 58 4.65 -2.71 -7.39
CA HIS A 58 5.28 -3.85 -6.75
C HIS A 58 6.63 -3.42 -6.20
N TYR A 59 6.77 -3.46 -4.88
CA TYR A 59 7.99 -3.13 -4.16
C TYR A 59 8.59 -4.42 -3.59
N ARG A 60 9.90 -4.62 -3.71
CA ARG A 60 10.60 -5.82 -3.21
C ARG A 60 11.84 -5.47 -2.41
N ARG A 61 12.05 -6.14 -1.27
CA ARG A 61 13.22 -5.98 -0.38
C ARG A 61 13.42 -4.54 0.11
N TRP A 62 12.38 -3.96 0.71
CA TRP A 62 12.39 -2.57 1.20
C TRP A 62 12.48 -2.48 2.73
N GLN A 63 13.01 -1.33 3.21
CA GLN A 63 12.85 -0.93 4.59
C GLN A 63 11.47 -0.33 4.82
N SER A 64 10.85 -0.59 5.97
CA SER A 64 9.53 -0.04 6.30
C SER A 64 9.50 1.49 6.29
N ARG A 65 10.58 2.13 6.78
CA ARG A 65 10.72 3.60 6.86
C ARG A 65 10.76 4.29 5.51
N THR A 66 11.30 3.61 4.48
CA THR A 66 11.40 4.16 3.13
C THR A 66 10.20 3.76 2.27
N LEU A 67 9.62 2.59 2.53
CA LEU A 67 8.47 2.11 1.79
C LEU A 67 7.21 2.89 2.11
N TYR A 68 7.01 3.29 3.37
CA TYR A 68 5.79 3.95 3.78
C TYR A 68 5.52 5.26 3.01
N PRO A 69 6.47 6.22 2.90
CA PRO A 69 6.28 7.43 2.11
C PRO A 69 5.92 7.17 0.65
N GLU A 70 6.59 6.20 0.01
CA GLU A 70 6.34 5.80 -1.39
C GLU A 70 4.92 5.24 -1.57
N VAL A 71 4.50 4.36 -0.67
CA VAL A 71 3.16 3.77 -0.70
C VAL A 71 2.10 4.83 -0.43
N ALA A 72 2.32 5.72 0.54
CA ALA A 72 1.40 6.81 0.85
C ALA A 72 1.21 7.73 -0.37
N SER A 73 2.31 8.21 -0.97
CA SER A 73 2.26 9.06 -2.16
C SER A 73 1.52 8.38 -3.33
N ARG A 74 1.80 7.09 -3.57
CA ARG A 74 1.11 6.35 -4.64
C ARG A 74 -0.38 6.21 -4.37
N LEU A 75 -0.77 5.91 -3.14
CA LEU A 75 -2.18 5.78 -2.76
C LEU A 75 -2.91 7.13 -2.83
N ASP A 76 -2.25 8.22 -2.42
CA ASP A 76 -2.77 9.57 -2.57
C ASP A 76 -3.06 9.90 -4.04
N SER A 77 -2.13 9.61 -4.96
CA SER A 77 -2.38 9.81 -6.41
C SER A 77 -3.55 8.95 -6.89
N LEU A 78 -3.58 7.67 -6.51
CA LEU A 78 -4.65 6.74 -6.93
C LEU A 78 -6.03 7.12 -6.41
N LEU A 79 -6.11 7.80 -5.26
CA LEU A 79 -7.35 8.30 -4.68
C LEU A 79 -7.70 9.70 -5.19
N ALA A 80 -6.72 10.56 -5.48
CA ALA A 80 -6.92 11.88 -6.06
C ALA A 80 -7.42 11.80 -7.51
N ASP A 81 -6.90 10.87 -8.31
CA ASP A 81 -7.42 10.58 -9.67
C ASP A 81 -8.92 10.19 -9.65
N GLN A 82 -9.47 9.84 -8.49
CA GLN A 82 -10.89 9.52 -8.32
C GLN A 82 -11.76 10.73 -8.00
N GLU A 83 -11.21 11.77 -7.37
CA GLU A 83 -11.96 13.00 -7.06
C GLU A 83 -12.22 13.84 -8.32
N VAL A 84 -11.40 13.69 -9.38
CA VAL A 84 -11.55 14.43 -10.64
C VAL A 84 -12.52 13.76 -11.62
N ALA A 85 -12.79 12.46 -11.45
CA ALA A 85 -13.65 11.68 -12.35
C ALA A 85 -15.13 11.61 -11.89
N ALA A 86 -15.49 12.30 -10.80
CA ALA A 86 -16.84 12.41 -10.24
C ALA A 86 -17.41 13.81 -10.48
#